data_AF-A0A6B3NSK3-F1
#
_entry.id   AF-A0A6B3NSK3-F1
#
_cell.length_a   1.000
_cell.length_b   1.000
_cell.length_c   1.000
_cell.angle_alpha   90.00
_cell.angle_beta   90.00
_cell.angle_gamma   90.00
#
_symmetry.space_group_name_H-M   'P 1'
#
loop_
_entity.id
_entity.type
_entity.pdbx_description
1 polymer ?
#
loop_
_entity_poly.entity_id
_entity_poly.type
_entity_poly.pdbx_seq_one_letter_code
_entity_poly.pdbx_strand_id
1 'polypeptide(L)'
;DGQYLVSGGVDQTVRLWSIEQARCLHVLEGHRERVWAVAFSADGQQVVSCSADETIRLWDVASGDCLLTLAVERPYERMNIWGATGITEAQRETLFSLGAVEEEGNGSQRAQRSH
;
A
#
# COMPACT_ATOMS: atom_id res chain seq x y z
N ASP A 1 15.03 -22.63 -4.80
CA ASP A 1 15.63 -23.58 -3.82
C ASP A 1 14.61 -24.16 -2.84
N GLY A 2 13.38 -23.63 -2.75
CA GLY A 2 12.27 -24.34 -2.09
C GLY A 2 12.38 -24.43 -0.56
N GLN A 3 13.19 -23.55 0.04
CA GLN A 3 13.39 -23.46 1.50
C GLN A 3 12.26 -22.69 2.19
N TYR A 4 11.64 -21.77 1.44
CA TYR A 4 10.60 -20.88 1.93
C TYR A 4 9.29 -21.11 1.18
N LEU A 5 8.19 -20.98 1.92
CA LEU A 5 6.85 -20.89 1.37
C LEU A 5 6.30 -19.49 1.65
N VAL A 6 5.52 -18.96 0.72
CA VAL A 6 4.77 -17.72 0.91
C VAL A 6 3.28 -17.97 0.72
N SER A 7 2.47 -17.34 1.56
CA SER A 7 1.00 -17.40 1.48
C SER A 7 0.41 -16.02 1.69
N GLY A 8 -0.55 -15.62 0.84
CA GLY A 8 -1.41 -14.45 1.05
C GLY A 8 -2.79 -14.88 1.57
N GLY A 9 -3.40 -14.06 2.44
CA GLY A 9 -4.66 -14.38 3.10
C GLY A 9 -5.78 -13.36 2.93
N VAL A 10 -7.01 -13.81 3.20
CA VAL A 10 -8.18 -12.93 3.39
C VAL A 10 -8.05 -12.12 4.69
N ASP A 11 -7.21 -12.57 5.62
CA ASP A 11 -6.82 -11.85 6.84
C ASP A 11 -5.90 -10.64 6.58
N GLN A 12 -5.72 -10.25 5.29
CA GLN A 12 -4.94 -9.09 4.86
C GLN A 12 -3.43 -9.25 5.11
N THR A 13 -2.97 -10.44 5.49
CA THR A 13 -1.55 -10.71 5.74
C THR A 13 -0.90 -11.49 4.61
N VAL A 14 0.40 -11.27 4.45
CA VAL A 14 1.28 -12.22 3.76
C VAL A 14 2.14 -12.90 4.82
N ARG A 15 2.35 -14.21 4.71
CA ARG A 15 3.15 -14.97 5.67
C ARG A 15 4.27 -15.70 4.96
N LEU A 16 5.45 -15.60 5.54
CA LEU A 16 6.64 -16.32 5.09
C LEU A 16 6.93 -17.47 6.06
N TRP A 17 7.14 -18.66 5.51
CA TRP A 17 7.33 -19.88 6.28
C TRP A 17 8.66 -20.53 5.93
N SER A 18 9.37 -21.04 6.94
CA SER A 18 10.47 -21.97 6.74
C SER A 18 9.91 -23.38 6.63
N ILE A 19 10.21 -24.05 5.52
CA ILE A 19 9.82 -25.45 5.32
C ILE A 19 10.66 -26.37 6.22
N GLU A 20 11.97 -26.11 6.32
CA GLU A 20 12.88 -26.87 7.17
C GLU A 20 12.50 -26.81 8.65
N GLN A 21 12.20 -25.60 9.16
CA GLN A 21 11.87 -25.39 10.57
C GLN A 21 10.38 -25.57 10.87
N ALA A 22 9.56 -25.85 9.84
CA ALA A 22 8.11 -26.01 9.92
C ALA A 22 7.41 -24.89 10.72
N ARG A 23 7.84 -23.64 10.56
CA ARG A 23 7.29 -22.49 11.31
C ARG A 23 7.16 -21.23 10.46
N CYS A 24 6.26 -20.35 10.90
CA CYS A 24 6.16 -18.99 10.39
C CYS A 24 7.39 -18.20 10.81
N LEU A 25 8.06 -17.56 9.85
CA LEU A 25 9.17 -16.66 10.09
C LEU A 25 8.66 -15.23 10.27
N HIS A 26 7.85 -14.78 9.31
CA HIS A 26 7.35 -13.40 9.25
C HIS A 26 5.87 -13.36 8.95
N VAL A 27 5.17 -12.45 9.64
CA VAL A 27 3.82 -12.02 9.28
C VAL A 27 3.96 -10.59 8.75
N LEU A 28 3.75 -10.44 7.45
CA LEU A 28 3.93 -9.22 6.71
C LEU A 28 2.59 -8.47 6.69
N GLU A 29 2.49 -7.48 7.55
CA GLU A 29 1.30 -6.66 7.74
C GLU A 29 1.41 -5.34 6.98
N GLY A 30 0.29 -4.86 6.43
CA GLY A 30 0.24 -3.56 5.76
C GLY A 30 -0.78 -3.47 4.64
N HIS A 31 -1.19 -4.61 4.06
CA HIS A 31 -2.38 -4.62 3.22
C HIS A 31 -3.62 -4.30 4.05
N ARG A 32 -4.55 -3.56 3.45
CA ARG A 32 -5.81 -3.13 4.10
C ARG A 32 -7.00 -3.99 3.72
N GLU A 33 -6.79 -4.88 2.77
CA GLU A 33 -7.79 -5.79 2.22
C GLU A 33 -7.13 -7.11 1.81
N ARG A 34 -7.97 -8.09 1.45
CA ARG A 34 -7.51 -9.45 1.13
C ARG A 34 -6.41 -9.48 0.08
N VAL A 35 -5.42 -10.33 0.30
CA VAL A 35 -4.32 -10.58 -0.64
C VAL A 35 -4.80 -11.59 -1.69
N TRP A 36 -4.62 -11.27 -2.96
CA TRP A 36 -5.06 -12.11 -4.09
C TRP A 36 -3.96 -13.04 -4.59
N ALA A 37 -2.74 -12.53 -4.68
CA ALA A 37 -1.61 -13.30 -5.16
C ALA A 37 -0.32 -12.87 -4.47
N VAL A 38 0.61 -13.82 -4.44
CA VAL A 38 1.96 -13.66 -3.91
C VAL A 38 2.94 -14.36 -4.84
N ALA A 39 4.13 -13.81 -5.01
CA ALA A 39 5.18 -14.40 -5.83
C ALA A 39 6.56 -14.05 -5.25
N PHE A 40 7.51 -14.98 -5.36
CA PHE A 40 8.91 -14.70 -5.08
C PHE A 40 9.59 -14.06 -6.29
N SER A 41 10.59 -13.22 -6.02
CA SER A 41 11.59 -12.85 -7.02
C SER A 41 12.39 -14.07 -7.47
N ALA A 42 13.03 -13.99 -8.64
CA ALA A 42 13.81 -15.10 -9.19
C ALA A 42 15.00 -15.51 -8.31
N ASP A 43 15.55 -14.56 -7.53
CA ASP A 43 16.62 -14.78 -6.56
C ASP A 43 16.13 -15.19 -5.16
N GLY A 44 14.81 -15.24 -4.94
CA GLY A 44 14.18 -15.63 -3.68
C GLY A 44 14.38 -14.64 -2.53
N GLN A 45 14.98 -13.47 -2.76
CA GLN A 45 15.24 -12.48 -1.71
C GLN A 45 14.03 -11.59 -1.42
N GLN A 46 13.08 -11.53 -2.34
CA GLN A 46 11.94 -10.65 -2.25
C GLN A 46 10.63 -11.39 -2.51
N VAL A 47 9.57 -10.88 -1.91
CA VAL A 47 8.19 -11.28 -2.17
C VAL A 47 7.43 -10.09 -2.71
N VAL A 48 6.65 -10.31 -3.76
CA VAL A 48 5.63 -9.37 -4.24
C VAL A 48 4.27 -9.89 -3.84
N SER A 49 3.40 -9.00 -3.36
CA SER A 49 2.00 -9.29 -3.10
C SER A 49 1.08 -8.25 -3.73
N CYS A 50 -0.10 -8.69 -4.17
CA CYS A 50 -1.16 -7.79 -4.65
C CYS A 50 -2.46 -8.03 -3.86
N SER A 51 -3.18 -6.95 -3.58
CA SER A 51 -4.37 -6.97 -2.73
C SER A 51 -5.55 -6.24 -3.35
N ALA A 52 -6.74 -6.53 -2.84
CA ALA A 52 -7.96 -5.76 -3.11
C ALA A 52 -7.87 -4.29 -2.63
N ASP A 53 -6.85 -3.92 -1.84
CA ASP A 53 -6.62 -2.52 -1.44
C ASP A 53 -6.06 -1.64 -2.58
N GLU A 54 -5.95 -2.21 -3.79
CA GLU A 54 -5.41 -1.57 -4.99
C GLU A 54 -3.91 -1.27 -4.90
N THR A 55 -3.21 -1.94 -3.99
CA THR A 55 -1.76 -1.82 -3.85
C THR A 55 -1.03 -3.11 -4.22
N ILE A 56 0.21 -2.93 -4.69
CA ILE A 56 1.21 -3.97 -4.83
C ILE A 56 2.33 -3.65 -3.85
N ARG A 57 2.73 -4.62 -3.03
CA ARG A 57 3.80 -4.45 -2.04
C ARG A 57 4.98 -5.36 -2.35
N LEU A 58 6.17 -4.83 -2.12
CA LEU A 58 7.43 -5.57 -2.20
C LEU A 58 7.99 -5.73 -0.78
N TRP A 59 8.34 -6.95 -0.43
CA TRP A 59 8.81 -7.32 0.90
C TRP A 59 10.19 -7.96 0.80
N ASP A 60 11.04 -7.67 1.78
CA ASP A 60 12.30 -8.36 1.97
C ASP A 60 12.09 -9.66 2.74
N VAL A 61 12.64 -10.76 2.23
CA VAL A 61 12.44 -12.10 2.82
C VAL A 61 13.22 -12.26 4.14
N ALA A 62 14.39 -11.63 4.25
CA ALA A 62 15.25 -11.79 5.42
C ALA A 62 14.72 -11.03 6.64
N SER A 63 14.39 -9.75 6.45
CA SER A 63 13.90 -8.85 7.50
C SER A 63 12.39 -8.92 7.72
N GLY A 64 11.62 -9.23 6.67
CA GLY A 64 10.16 -9.09 6.69
C GLY A 64 9.67 -7.65 6.46
N ASP A 65 10.56 -6.72 6.13
CA ASP A 65 10.20 -5.32 5.95
C ASP A 65 9.51 -5.07 4.60
N CYS A 66 8.55 -4.14 4.59
CA CYS A 66 7.96 -3.62 3.37
C CYS A 66 8.92 -2.61 2.71
N LEU A 67 9.54 -3.00 1.60
CA LEU A 67 10.48 -2.17 0.87
C LEU A 67 9.79 -1.11 -0.01
N LEU A 68 8.66 -1.47 -0.61
CA LEU A 68 7.96 -0.61 -1.56
C LEU A 68 6.45 -0.89 -1.54
N THR A 69 5.67 0.18 -1.68
CA THR A 69 4.24 0.10 -1.97
C THR A 69 3.96 0.85 -3.26
N LEU A 70 3.44 0.15 -4.24
CA LEU A 70 2.96 0.69 -5.50
C LEU A 70 1.44 0.80 -5.41
N ALA A 71 0.91 2.00 -5.64
CA ALA A 71 -0.51 2.26 -5.72
C ALA A 71 -0.76 3.20 -6.90
N VAL A 72 -1.91 3.05 -7.55
CA VAL A 72 -2.38 4.08 -8.48
C VAL A 72 -2.90 5.24 -7.65
N GLU A 73 -2.52 6.48 -7.99
CA GLU A 73 -3.15 7.65 -7.37
C GLU A 73 -4.64 7.60 -7.66
N ARG A 74 -5.45 7.44 -6.61
CA ARG A 74 -6.90 7.45 -6.76
C ARG A 74 -7.28 8.87 -7.21
N PRO A 75 -8.05 9.04 -8.29
CA PRO A 75 -8.33 10.38 -8.85
C PRO A 75 -9.06 11.33 -7.88
N TYR A 76 -9.62 10.80 -6.79
CA TYR A 76 -10.28 11.57 -5.74
C TYR A 76 -9.35 11.87 -4.54
N GLU A 77 -8.30 11.08 -4.34
CA GLU A 77 -7.28 11.39 -3.34
C GLU A 77 -6.51 12.62 -3.80
N ARG A 78 -6.45 13.63 -2.93
CA ARG A 78 -5.88 14.95 -3.21
C ARG A 78 -6.62 15.74 -4.30
N MET A 79 -7.86 15.38 -4.64
CA MET A 79 -8.68 16.19 -5.53
C MET A 79 -8.91 17.56 -4.90
N ASN A 80 -8.35 18.60 -5.52
CA ASN A 80 -8.50 19.96 -5.02
C ASN A 80 -9.89 20.50 -5.39
N ILE A 81 -10.72 20.77 -4.38
CA ILE A 81 -12.06 21.36 -4.54
C ILE A 81 -12.08 22.86 -4.25
N TRP A 82 -10.91 23.49 -4.11
CA TRP A 82 -10.81 24.94 -3.94
C TRP A 82 -11.51 25.67 -5.10
N GLY A 83 -12.44 26.55 -4.76
CA GLY A 83 -13.21 27.32 -5.75
C GLY A 83 -14.35 26.55 -6.43
N ALA A 84 -14.62 25.29 -6.03
CA ALA A 84 -15.79 24.56 -6.52
C ALA A 84 -17.09 25.22 -6.03
N THR A 85 -17.91 25.70 -6.97
CA THR A 85 -19.23 26.28 -6.69
C THR A 85 -20.34 25.26 -6.97
N GLY A 86 -21.42 25.30 -6.18
CA GLY A 86 -22.61 24.44 -6.40
C GLY A 86 -22.61 23.10 -5.66
N ILE A 87 -21.62 22.85 -4.80
CA ILE A 87 -21.58 21.71 -3.87
C ILE A 87 -22.06 22.11 -2.46
N THR A 88 -22.81 21.24 -1.80
CA THR A 88 -23.30 21.45 -0.42
C THR A 88 -22.24 21.10 0.63
N GLU A 89 -22.46 21.49 1.88
CA GLU A 89 -21.58 21.15 3.00
C GLU A 89 -21.48 19.63 3.21
N ALA A 90 -22.61 18.91 3.16
CA ALA A 90 -22.62 17.45 3.24
C ALA A 90 -21.86 16.78 2.08
N GLN A 91 -21.90 17.37 0.88
CA GLN A 91 -21.10 16.90 -0.27
C GLN A 91 -19.61 17.15 -0.06
N ARG A 92 -19.22 18.30 0.52
CA ARG A 92 -17.83 18.56 0.92
C ARG A 92 -17.33 17.56 1.95
N GLU A 93 -18.09 17.28 3.00
CA GLU A 93 -17.69 16.31 4.02
C GLU A 93 -17.49 14.90 3.44
N THR A 94 -18.35 14.52 2.50
CA THR A 94 -18.20 13.26 1.78
C THR A 94 -16.91 13.26 0.95
N LEU A 95 -16.61 14.35 0.22
CA LEU A 95 -15.39 14.48 -0.57
C LEU A 95 -14.12 14.50 0.27
N PHE A 96 -14.13 15.18 1.43
CA PHE A 96 -13.01 15.15 2.38
C PHE A 96 -12.79 13.74 2.94
N SER A 97 -13.86 13.01 3.22
CA SER A 97 -13.77 11.60 3.64
C SER A 97 -13.19 10.69 2.54
N LEU A 98 -13.31 11.10 1.27
CA LEU A 98 -12.71 10.44 0.10
C LEU A 98 -11.28 10.95 -0.21
N GLY A 99 -10.76 11.90 0.57
CA GLY A 99 -9.40 12.41 0.44
C GLY A 99 -9.24 13.69 -0.39
N ALA A 100 -10.33 14.42 -0.69
CA ALA A 100 -10.25 15.74 -1.33
C ALA A 100 -9.51 16.75 -0.44
N VAL A 101 -8.96 17.79 -1.05
CA VAL A 101 -8.22 18.88 -0.37
C VAL A 101 -8.75 20.24 -0.81
N GLU A 102 -8.52 21.26 0.00
CA GLU A 102 -8.76 22.67 -0.37
C GLU A 102 -7.43 23.40 -0.26
N GLU A 103 -6.69 23.50 -1.38
CA GLU A 103 -5.43 24.25 -1.45
C GLU A 103 -5.58 25.39 -2.48
N GLU A 104 -5.27 26.63 -2.12
CA GLU A 104 -5.18 27.72 -3.11
C GLU A 104 -4.11 27.39 -4.14
N GLY A 105 -4.47 27.41 -5.42
CA GLY A 105 -3.58 27.06 -6.51
C GLY A 105 -2.30 27.89 -6.50
N ASN A 106 -1.18 27.28 -6.14
CA ASN A 106 0.13 27.78 -6.50
C ASN A 106 0.97 26.65 -7.10
N GLY A 107 1.11 26.68 -8.42
CA GLY A 107 2.17 25.95 -9.09
C GLY A 107 3.52 26.44 -8.58
N SER A 108 4.43 25.50 -8.31
CA SER A 108 5.86 25.71 -8.03
C SER A 108 6.25 26.45 -6.73
N GLN A 109 6.60 25.68 -5.70
CA GLN A 109 7.96 25.76 -5.17
C GLN A 109 8.38 24.47 -4.45
N ARG A 110 9.52 23.96 -4.92
CA ARG A 110 10.31 22.87 -4.36
C ARG A 110 11.07 23.38 -3.14
N ALA A 111 11.35 22.46 -2.23
CA ALA A 111 12.48 22.42 -1.29
C ALA A 111 12.32 23.03 0.11
N GLN A 112 12.81 22.21 1.05
CA GLN A 112 13.24 22.47 2.43
C GLN A 112 12.15 22.54 3.50
N ARG A 113 12.15 21.54 4.37
CA ARG A 113 12.81 21.68 5.69
C ARG A 113 13.06 20.33 6.36
N SER A 114 14.35 20.01 6.48
CA SER A 114 14.91 19.32 7.64
C SER A 114 14.82 20.26 8.84
N HIS A 115 14.37 19.75 9.98
CA HIS A 115 15.02 19.91 11.28
C HIS A 115 14.44 18.92 12.28
#